data_AF-A0A198ADG2-F1
#
_entry.id   AF-A0A198ADG2-F1
#
_cell.length_a   1.000
_cell.length_b   1.000
_cell.length_c   1.000
_cell.angle_alpha   90.00
_cell.angle_beta   90.00
_cell.angle_gamma   90.00
#
_symmetry.space_group_name_H-M   'P 1'
#
loop_
_entity.id
_entity.type
_entity.pdbx_description
1 polymer ?
#
loop_
_entity_poly.entity_id
_entity_poly.type
_entity_poly.pdbx_seq_one_letter_code
_entity_poly.pdbx_strand_id
1 'polypeptide(L)'
;MDLIVVYDAVYREEVMNQRVRIAEKLGNLLSGFTGEHVGEPRLLICLYGPPPLHVDLKFVTAQELEHRVEDPMILWERVVTTLYK
;
A
#
# COMPACT_ATOMS: atom_id res chain seq x y z
N MET A 1 -5.24 10.29 -4.87
CA MET A 1 -5.47 9.93 -3.45
C MET A 1 -4.34 9.03 -3.07
N ASP A 2 -3.69 9.28 -1.95
CA ASP A 2 -2.43 8.60 -1.64
C ASP A 2 -2.63 7.77 -0.39
N LEU A 3 -2.43 6.46 -0.50
CA LEU A 3 -2.58 5.52 0.60
C LEU A 3 -1.26 4.80 0.85
N ILE A 4 -0.92 4.67 2.12
CA ILE A 4 0.24 3.90 2.55
C ILE A 4 -0.26 2.58 3.12
N VAL A 5 0.18 1.47 2.52
CA VAL A 5 -0.09 0.11 2.98
C VAL A 5 1.10 -0.36 3.79
N VAL A 6 0.92 -0.41 5.10
CA VAL A 6 1.95 -0.86 6.04
C VAL A 6 1.80 -2.37 6.26
N TYR A 7 2.87 -3.13 6.05
CA TYR A 7 2.87 -4.58 6.22
C TYR A 7 4.05 -5.05 7.09
N ASP A 8 3.93 -6.27 7.63
CA ASP A 8 5.02 -6.89 8.38
C ASP A 8 6.13 -7.34 7.41
N ALA A 9 7.37 -6.98 7.72
CA ALA A 9 8.54 -7.23 6.89
C ALA A 9 8.72 -8.71 6.49
N VAL A 10 8.22 -9.65 7.28
CA VAL A 10 8.27 -11.08 6.95
C VAL A 10 7.51 -11.43 5.66
N TYR A 11 6.52 -10.61 5.26
CA TYR A 11 5.73 -10.81 4.04
C TYR A 11 6.21 -9.99 2.85
N ARG A 12 7.41 -9.38 2.91
CA ARG A 12 7.90 -8.46 1.86
C ARG A 12 7.81 -9.03 0.45
N GLU A 13 8.37 -10.21 0.24
CA GLU A 13 8.37 -10.83 -1.10
C GLU A 13 6.95 -11.08 -1.59
N GLU A 14 6.10 -11.66 -0.74
CA GLU A 14 4.72 -11.96 -1.07
C GLU A 14 3.91 -10.70 -1.39
N VAL A 15 3.94 -9.71 -0.50
CA VAL A 15 3.20 -8.46 -0.67
C VAL A 15 3.65 -7.77 -1.94
N MET A 16 4.96 -7.61 -2.16
CA MET A 16 5.51 -6.91 -3.31
C MET A 16 5.18 -7.61 -4.64
N ASN A 17 5.15 -8.94 -4.66
CA ASN A 17 4.74 -9.72 -5.84
C ASN A 17 3.22 -9.69 -6.09
N GLN A 18 2.41 -9.45 -5.06
CA GLN A 18 0.94 -9.48 -5.16
C GLN A 18 0.27 -8.10 -5.21
N ARG A 19 1.02 -6.99 -5.23
CA ARG A 19 0.45 -5.62 -5.12
C ARG A 19 -0.70 -5.32 -6.08
N VAL A 20 -0.59 -5.73 -7.35
CA VAL A 20 -1.67 -5.53 -8.33
C VAL A 20 -2.93 -6.31 -7.91
N ARG A 21 -2.78 -7.56 -7.48
CA ARG A 21 -3.90 -8.38 -6.97
C ARG A 21 -4.51 -7.80 -5.69
N ILE A 22 -3.71 -7.14 -4.86
CA ILE A 22 -4.21 -6.42 -3.68
C ILE A 22 -5.05 -5.22 -4.15
N ALA A 23 -4.56 -4.42 -5.10
CA ALA A 23 -5.28 -3.26 -5.66
C ALA A 23 -6.61 -3.66 -6.32
N GLU A 24 -6.64 -4.76 -7.08
CA GLU A 24 -7.86 -5.32 -7.68
C GLU A 24 -8.95 -5.65 -6.64
N LYS A 25 -8.58 -5.92 -5.38
CA LYS A 25 -9.54 -6.20 -4.30
C LYS A 25 -10.10 -4.94 -3.64
N LEU A 26 -9.49 -3.77 -3.86
CA LEU A 26 -9.88 -2.51 -3.23
C LEU A 26 -10.95 -1.75 -4.02
N GLY A 27 -11.27 -2.18 -5.24
CA GLY A 27 -12.30 -1.58 -6.08
C GLY A 27 -12.21 -2.07 -7.52
N ASN A 28 -12.98 -1.44 -8.42
CA ASN A 28 -12.89 -1.75 -9.85
C ASN A 28 -11.65 -1.10 -10.46
N LEU A 29 -10.53 -1.82 -10.44
CA LEU A 29 -9.26 -1.38 -11.01
C LEU A 29 -9.33 -1.43 -12.55
N LEU A 30 -9.14 -0.28 -13.19
CA LEU A 30 -9.09 -0.15 -14.64
C LEU A 30 -7.67 -0.38 -15.18
N SER A 31 -6.65 0.09 -14.45
CA SER A 31 -5.24 -0.09 -14.78
C SER A 31 -4.36 0.16 -13.55
N GLY A 32 -3.19 -0.47 -13.50
CA GLY A 32 -2.18 -0.20 -12.49
C GLY A 32 -0.76 -0.51 -12.96
N PHE A 33 0.22 0.28 -12.52
CA PHE A 33 1.63 0.11 -12.90
C PHE A 33 2.58 0.49 -11.77
N THR A 34 3.77 -0.13 -11.76
CA THR A 34 4.79 0.08 -10.73
C THR A 34 5.52 1.41 -10.93
N GLY A 35 5.94 2.02 -9.81
CA GLY A 35 6.69 3.27 -9.77
C GLY A 35 8.18 3.16 -10.13
N GLU A 36 8.61 2.08 -10.79
CA GLU A 36 10.02 1.87 -11.15
C GLU A 36 10.56 3.00 -12.06
N HIS A 37 9.72 3.52 -12.95
CA HIS A 37 10.05 4.62 -13.87
C HIS A 37 10.26 5.98 -13.17
N VAL A 38 9.81 6.12 -11.91
CA VAL A 38 10.06 7.30 -11.06
C VAL A 38 11.04 7.00 -9.91
N GLY A 39 11.69 5.84 -9.92
CA GLY A 39 12.65 5.44 -8.89
C GLY A 39 12.03 5.04 -7.54
N GLU A 40 10.72 4.82 -7.48
CA GLU A 40 10.02 4.34 -6.28
C GLU A 40 9.40 2.96 -6.56
N PRO A 41 10.18 1.87 -6.45
CA PRO A 41 9.70 0.52 -6.76
C PRO A 41 8.64 0.03 -5.78
N ARG A 42 8.38 0.71 -4.65
CA ARG A 42 7.34 0.39 -3.67
C ARG A 42 5.97 0.99 -4.01
N LEU A 43 5.94 1.92 -4.96
CA LEU A 43 4.73 2.60 -5.41
C LEU A 43 4.01 1.77 -6.47
N LEU A 44 2.69 1.68 -6.34
CA LEU A 44 1.77 1.19 -7.37
C LEU A 44 0.77 2.31 -7.67
N ILE A 45 0.80 2.78 -8.92
CA ILE A 45 -0.05 3.85 -9.41
C ILE A 45 -1.30 3.20 -10.01
N CYS A 46 -2.48 3.51 -9.47
CA CYS A 46 -3.74 2.85 -9.81
C CYS A 46 -4.75 3.84 -10.39
N LEU A 47 -5.52 3.37 -11.38
CA LEU A 47 -6.71 4.03 -11.88
C LEU A 47 -7.92 3.13 -11.62
N TYR A 48 -8.84 3.58 -10.77
CA TYR A 48 -10.12 2.91 -10.50
C TYR A 48 -11.26 3.61 -11.25
N GLY A 49 -12.42 2.96 -11.40
CA GLY A 49 -13.64 3.64 -11.87
C GLY A 49 -14.76 2.69 -12.29
N PRO A 50 -15.86 3.19 -12.89
CA PRO A 50 -16.24 4.59 -13.07
C PRO A 50 -16.86 5.23 -11.80
N PRO A 51 -16.72 6.57 -11.58
CA PRO A 51 -15.91 7.50 -12.37
C PRO A 51 -14.40 7.29 -12.16
N PRO A 52 -13.53 7.73 -13.09
CA PRO A 52 -12.08 7.58 -12.94
C PRO A 52 -11.56 8.20 -11.64
N LEU A 53 -10.84 7.41 -10.85
CA LEU A 53 -10.22 7.82 -9.59
C LEU A 53 -8.76 7.37 -9.58
N HIS A 54 -7.86 8.34 -9.49
CA HIS A 54 -6.43 8.09 -9.35
C HIS A 54 -6.05 7.83 -7.89
N VAL A 55 -5.38 6.70 -7.64
CA VAL A 55 -4.94 6.28 -6.31
C VAL A 55 -3.51 5.76 -6.34
N ASP A 56 -2.64 6.36 -5.54
CA ASP A 56 -1.28 5.89 -5.32
C ASP A 56 -1.26 4.99 -4.10
N LEU A 57 -0.80 3.74 -4.27
CA LEU A 57 -0.61 2.79 -3.19
C LEU A 57 0.90 2.61 -2.94
N LYS A 58 1.37 3.10 -1.79
CA LYS A 58 2.77 2.92 -1.37
C LYS A 58 2.88 1.79 -0.36
N PHE A 59 3.58 0.72 -0.72
CA PHE A 59 3.75 -0.46 0.13
C PHE A 59 5.03 -0.34 0.94
N VAL A 60 4.93 -0.22 2.26
CA VAL A 60 6.08 -0.06 3.16
C VAL A 60 6.00 -1.00 4.35
N THR A 61 7.15 -1.37 4.90
CA THR A 61 7.21 -1.97 6.23
C THR A 61 7.06 -0.92 7.33
N ALA A 62 6.74 -1.34 8.55
CA ALA A 62 6.69 -0.43 9.70
C ALA A 62 8.00 0.37 9.88
N GLN A 63 9.16 -0.30 9.73
CA GLN A 63 10.47 0.34 9.81
C GLN A 63 10.71 1.39 8.70
N GLU A 64 10.20 1.15 7.49
CA GLU A 64 10.29 2.13 6.40
C GLU A 64 9.36 3.33 6.62
N LEU A 65 8.22 3.12 7.29
CA LEU A 65 7.32 4.20 7.66
C LEU A 65 7.93 5.13 8.74
N GLU A 66 8.83 4.63 9.58
CA GLU A 66 9.55 5.48 10.55
C GLU A 66 10.40 6.54 9.85
N HIS A 67 10.88 6.26 8.63
CA HIS A 67 11.71 7.15 7.82
C HIS A 67 10.90 7.94 6.78
N ARG A 68 9.65 8.30 7.12
CA ARG A 68 8.75 9.03 6.23
C ARG A 68 9.03 10.54 6.23
N VAL A 69 8.76 11.16 5.08
CA VAL A 69 8.67 12.63 4.94
C VAL A 69 7.24 13.13 5.15
N GLU A 70 6.25 12.26 4.89
CA GLU A 70 4.82 12.57 4.97
C GLU A 70 4.25 12.27 6.37
N ASP A 71 3.15 12.94 6.74
CA ASP A 71 2.42 12.71 8.00
C ASP A 71 1.02 12.12 7.73
N PRO A 72 0.90 10.80 7.51
CA PRO A 72 -0.36 10.17 7.11
C PRO A 72 -1.33 10.02 8.29
N MET A 73 -2.63 10.13 8.00
CA MET A 73 -3.68 9.75 8.94
C MET A 73 -3.85 8.23 8.97
N ILE A 74 -3.98 7.65 10.17
CA ILE A 74 -4.30 6.24 10.34
C ILE A 74 -5.79 6.04 10.03
N LEU A 75 -6.10 5.34 8.93
CA LEU A 75 -7.47 4.95 8.57
C LEU A 75 -7.88 3.61 9.22
N TRP A 76 -6.92 2.73 9.43
CA TRP A 76 -7.11 1.42 10.04
C TRP A 76 -5.79 0.90 10.60
N GLU A 77 -5.84 0.17 11.70
CA GLU A 77 -4.71 -0.57 12.25
C GLU A 77 -5.15 -1.96 12.73
N ARG A 78 -4.24 -2.93 12.68
CA ARG A 78 -4.49 -4.25 13.25
C ARG A 78 -4.27 -4.19 14.76
N VAL A 79 -5.35 -4.33 15.54
CA VAL A 79 -5.25 -4.46 16.99
C VAL A 79 -4.60 -5.81 17.33
N VAL A 80 -3.40 -5.80 17.89
CA VAL A 80 -2.79 -6.98 18.51
C VAL A 80 -3.22 -7.01 19.97
N THR A 81 -4.15 -7.89 20.31
CA THR A 81 -4.50 -8.11 21.73
C THR A 81 -3.45 -9.04 22.33
N THR A 82 -2.44 -8.48 23.00
CA THR A 82 -1.55 -9.28 23.85
C THR A 82 -2.31 -9.64 25.13
N LEU A 83 -2.92 -10.82 25.17
CA LEU A 83 -3.43 -11.39 26.42
C LEU A 83 -2.24 -11.77 27.30
N TYR A 84 -1.87 -10.89 28.22
CA TYR A 84 -1.07 -11.30 29.38
C TYR A 84 -1.96 -12.21 30.23
N LYS A 85 -1.58 -13.50 30.31
CA LYS A 85 -1.92 -14.39 31.41
C LYS A 85 -0.74 -14.42 32.37
#